data_AF-A0A2T0B961-F1
#
_entry.id   AF-A0A2T0B961-F1
#
_cell.length_a   1.000
_cell.length_b   1.000
_cell.length_c   1.000
_cell.angle_alpha   90.00
_cell.angle_beta   90.00
_cell.angle_gamma   90.00
#
_symmetry.space_group_name_H-M   'P 1'
#
loop_
_entity.id
_entity.type
_entity.pdbx_description
1 polymer ?
#
loop_
_entity_poly.entity_id
_entity_poly.type
_entity_poly.pdbx_seq_one_letter_code
_entity_poly.pdbx_strand_id
1 'polypeptide(L)'
;MKTSDDNIYTIWNNEIYCMIDLVEGRESDYDNPIDLSIATKGLAELHLASEGFKGNLCSRCNSGRLINNFTRRLNEMGVFKTVALINEHKSDFDNIFLSNVDHYIAEIKNSIKLLENSFYYKLCAEENKIVLCHHDLANHNIIIKNEEAYFIDFDYAIVDLRVHDLCNFITKGTKNYAFDIEKGKNILEEYSSINPLDKRELSVLYGMLTFPQDFYSIVKDYYTRRKDWTEGTFVDRIKRKTQGEEFRLEFLKAFEDLL
;
A
#
# COMPACT_ATOMS: atom_id res chain seq x y z
N MET A 1 9.89 22.38 -14.19
CA MET A 1 10.31 23.69 -14.72
C MET A 1 10.92 24.55 -13.62
N LYS A 2 11.97 25.33 -13.91
CA LYS A 2 12.59 26.23 -12.92
C LYS A 2 11.94 27.62 -12.94
N THR A 3 11.96 28.32 -11.80
CA THR A 3 11.53 29.72 -11.71
C THR A 3 12.54 30.65 -12.41
N SER A 4 12.20 31.93 -12.55
CA SER A 4 13.14 32.97 -13.00
C SER A 4 14.41 33.07 -12.15
N ASP A 5 14.34 32.61 -10.90
CA ASP A 5 15.44 32.61 -9.92
C ASP A 5 16.16 31.25 -9.85
N ASP A 6 15.98 30.39 -10.85
CA ASP A 6 16.58 29.05 -10.97
C ASP A 6 16.19 28.04 -9.86
N ASN A 7 15.11 28.33 -9.11
CA ASN A 7 14.57 27.43 -8.09
C ASN A 7 13.60 26.40 -8.69
N ILE A 8 13.49 25.22 -8.06
CA ILE A 8 12.58 24.14 -8.50
C ILE A 8 11.15 24.26 -7.92
N TYR A 9 10.94 25.20 -6.99
CA TYR A 9 9.64 25.55 -6.42
C TYR A 9 9.64 27.04 -6.03
N THR A 10 8.45 27.59 -5.75
CA THR A 10 8.27 28.89 -5.10
C THR A 10 7.33 28.76 -3.90
N ILE A 11 7.40 29.70 -2.96
CA ILE A 11 6.50 29.77 -1.80
C ILE A 11 5.60 30.98 -1.97
N TRP A 12 4.28 30.75 -1.91
CA TRP A 12 3.29 31.82 -1.96
C TRP A 12 2.20 31.53 -0.92
N ASN A 13 1.81 32.53 -0.11
CA ASN A 13 0.84 32.37 0.99
C ASN A 13 1.13 31.17 1.92
N ASN A 14 2.39 30.95 2.28
CA ASN A 14 2.87 29.82 3.09
C ASN A 14 2.64 28.43 2.49
N GLU A 15 2.34 28.34 1.19
CA GLU A 15 2.22 27.09 0.45
C GLU A 15 3.33 26.96 -0.60
N ILE A 16 3.70 25.72 -0.91
CA ILE A 16 4.74 25.40 -1.88
C ILE A 16 4.08 25.13 -3.23
N TYR A 17 4.55 25.81 -4.27
CA TYR A 17 4.11 25.63 -5.65
C TYR A 17 5.27 25.16 -6.51
N CYS A 18 5.04 24.15 -7.34
CA CYS A 18 5.98 23.73 -8.37
C CYS A 18 5.27 23.66 -9.73
N MET A 19 6.05 23.86 -10.81
CA MET A 19 5.56 23.65 -12.18
C MET A 19 6.21 22.39 -12.73
N ILE A 20 5.38 21.42 -13.07
CA ILE A 20 5.75 20.17 -13.72
C ILE A 20 5.26 20.18 -15.16
N ASP A 21 5.98 19.47 -16.03
CA ASP A 21 5.53 19.30 -17.40
C ASP A 21 4.31 18.37 -17.40
N LEU A 22 3.28 18.73 -18.18
CA LEU A 22 2.09 17.91 -18.29
C LEU A 22 2.39 16.69 -19.15
N VAL A 23 2.17 15.49 -18.60
CA VAL A 23 2.18 14.27 -19.38
C VAL A 23 0.83 14.12 -20.07
N GLU A 24 0.78 14.44 -21.36
CA GLU A 24 -0.41 14.22 -22.20
C GLU A 24 -0.61 12.73 -22.47
N GLY A 25 -1.39 12.08 -21.61
CA GLY A 25 -1.83 10.69 -21.74
C GLY A 25 -3.17 10.50 -21.06
N ARG A 26 -3.55 9.23 -20.82
CA ARG A 26 -4.75 8.89 -20.08
C ARG A 26 -4.39 8.22 -18.77
N GLU A 27 -5.25 8.33 -17.76
CA GLU A 27 -5.12 7.55 -16.53
C GLU A 27 -5.11 6.05 -16.86
N SER A 28 -4.33 5.30 -16.09
CA SER A 28 -4.33 3.85 -16.16
C SER A 28 -5.67 3.28 -15.68
N ASP A 29 -6.03 2.14 -16.24
CA ASP A 29 -7.16 1.33 -15.76
C ASP A 29 -6.65 -0.03 -15.32
N TYR A 30 -6.67 -0.31 -14.02
CA TYR A 30 -6.21 -1.61 -13.49
C TYR A 30 -7.13 -2.76 -13.89
N ASP A 31 -8.34 -2.48 -14.35
CA ASP A 31 -9.28 -3.46 -14.86
C ASP A 31 -8.90 -3.89 -16.30
N ASN A 32 -8.13 -3.06 -17.01
CA ASN A 32 -7.54 -3.39 -18.30
C ASN A 32 -6.19 -4.14 -18.12
N PRO A 33 -6.08 -5.41 -18.58
CA PRO A 33 -4.85 -6.19 -18.40
C PRO A 33 -3.63 -5.61 -19.13
N ILE A 34 -3.83 -4.87 -20.23
CA ILE A 34 -2.74 -4.22 -20.97
C ILE A 34 -2.16 -3.08 -20.13
N ASP A 35 -3.03 -2.23 -19.57
CA ASP A 35 -2.62 -1.11 -18.72
C ASP A 35 -1.95 -1.59 -17.45
N LEU A 36 -2.49 -2.65 -16.84
CA LEU A 36 -1.88 -3.27 -15.66
C LEU A 36 -0.46 -3.76 -15.97
N SER A 37 -0.25 -4.41 -17.12
CA SER A 37 1.09 -4.86 -17.55
C SER A 37 2.02 -3.67 -17.77
N ILE A 38 1.58 -2.62 -18.48
CA ILE A 38 2.38 -1.40 -18.71
C ILE A 38 2.74 -0.71 -17.38
N ALA A 39 1.76 -0.52 -16.49
CA ALA A 39 1.98 0.09 -15.18
C ALA A 39 2.91 -0.76 -14.29
N THR A 40 2.79 -2.08 -14.34
CA THR A 40 3.68 -3.00 -13.61
C THR A 40 5.12 -2.88 -14.10
N LYS A 41 5.33 -2.85 -15.42
CA LYS A 41 6.65 -2.71 -16.03
C LYS A 41 7.27 -1.36 -15.69
N GLY A 42 6.50 -0.28 -15.84
CA GLY A 42 6.95 1.05 -15.45
C GLY A 42 7.30 1.16 -13.97
N LEU A 43 6.59 0.45 -13.08
CA LEU A 43 6.93 0.41 -11.66
C LEU A 43 8.27 -0.31 -11.42
N ALA A 44 8.52 -1.40 -12.14
CA ALA A 44 9.80 -2.10 -12.08
C ALA A 44 10.96 -1.22 -12.55
N GLU A 45 10.75 -0.49 -13.65
CA GLU A 45 11.71 0.48 -14.21
C GLU A 45 11.96 1.65 -13.25
N LEU A 46 10.91 2.23 -12.66
CA LEU A 46 11.01 3.29 -11.65
C LEU A 46 11.88 2.84 -10.47
N HIS A 47 11.58 1.67 -9.91
CA HIS A 47 12.35 1.11 -8.81
C HIS A 47 13.81 0.85 -9.21
N LEU A 48 14.05 0.24 -10.37
CA LEU A 48 15.40 -0.03 -10.87
C LEU A 48 16.20 1.25 -11.10
N ALA A 49 15.59 2.29 -11.68
CA ALA A 49 16.23 3.58 -11.91
C ALA A 49 16.56 4.33 -10.62
N SER A 50 15.84 4.04 -9.53
CA SER A 50 16.06 4.65 -8.21
C SER A 50 16.96 3.82 -7.27
N GLU A 51 17.51 2.69 -7.74
CA GLU A 51 18.45 1.90 -6.96
C GLU A 51 19.66 2.75 -6.55
N GLY A 52 20.02 2.73 -5.26
CA GLY A 52 21.10 3.54 -4.73
C GLY A 52 20.76 5.03 -4.57
N PHE A 53 19.50 5.44 -4.79
CA PHE A 53 19.05 6.80 -4.52
C PHE A 53 19.05 7.09 -3.02
N LYS A 54 20.11 7.74 -2.54
CA LYS A 54 20.31 8.18 -1.16
C LYS A 54 20.10 9.69 -1.04
N GLY A 55 19.08 10.25 -1.70
CA GLY A 55 18.83 11.69 -1.69
C GLY A 55 18.81 12.28 -0.26
N ASN A 56 18.76 13.62 -0.13
CA ASN A 56 18.61 14.29 1.18
C ASN A 56 17.29 13.95 1.93
N LEU A 57 16.53 12.97 1.43
CA LEU A 57 15.34 12.34 2.01
C LEU A 57 15.66 11.38 3.17
N CYS A 58 16.84 11.42 3.80
CA CYS A 58 17.11 10.66 5.03
C CYS A 58 16.04 10.87 6.13
N SER A 59 15.32 11.99 6.11
CA SER A 59 14.17 12.25 7.00
C SER A 59 12.91 11.44 6.67
N ARG A 60 12.80 10.91 5.44
CA ARG A 60 11.69 10.11 4.90
C ARG A 60 12.16 8.71 4.47
N CYS A 61 12.73 7.96 5.42
CA CYS A 61 13.06 6.55 5.24
C CYS A 61 12.24 5.70 6.22
N ASN A 62 11.50 4.72 5.69
CA ASN A 62 10.70 3.77 6.48
C ASN A 62 11.30 2.35 6.56
N SER A 63 12.41 2.11 5.85
CA SER A 63 13.16 0.85 5.94
C SER A 63 13.41 0.48 7.42
N GLY A 64 13.10 -0.77 7.77
CA GLY A 64 13.24 -1.29 9.13
C GLY A 64 12.15 -0.88 10.13
N ARG A 65 11.14 -0.08 9.74
CA ARG A 65 10.09 0.41 10.65
C ARG A 65 8.72 -0.29 10.53
N LEU A 66 8.51 -1.09 9.49
CA LEU A 66 7.21 -1.72 9.20
C LEU A 66 6.66 -2.56 10.36
N ILE A 67 7.48 -3.46 10.93
CA ILE A 67 7.05 -4.31 12.05
C ILE A 67 6.62 -3.45 13.25
N ASN A 68 7.40 -2.44 13.62
CA ASN A 68 7.04 -1.51 14.70
C ASN A 68 5.74 -0.75 14.39
N ASN A 69 5.55 -0.34 13.14
CA ASN A 69 4.29 0.27 12.69
C ASN A 69 3.12 -0.69 12.85
N PHE A 70 3.24 -1.96 12.43
CA PHE A 70 2.18 -2.96 12.59
C PHE A 70 1.89 -3.26 14.07
N THR A 71 2.91 -3.37 14.91
CA THR A 71 2.75 -3.54 16.36
C THR A 71 2.00 -2.36 16.99
N ARG A 72 2.30 -1.13 16.59
CA ARG A 72 1.53 0.04 17.03
C ARG A 72 0.07 -0.05 16.61
N ARG A 73 -0.19 -0.44 15.36
CA ARG A 73 -1.55 -0.60 14.83
C ARG A 73 -2.33 -1.72 15.53
N LEU A 74 -1.67 -2.81 15.90
CA LEU A 74 -2.24 -3.87 16.73
C LEU A 74 -2.71 -3.32 18.09
N ASN A 75 -1.88 -2.50 18.73
CA ASN A 75 -2.25 -1.86 20.00
C ASN A 75 -3.42 -0.89 19.82
N GLU A 76 -3.42 -0.09 18.75
CA GLU A 76 -4.55 0.79 18.41
C GLU A 76 -5.86 -0.01 18.24
N MET A 77 -5.82 -1.17 17.56
CA MET A 77 -7.00 -2.05 17.43
C MET A 77 -7.51 -2.54 18.79
N GLY A 78 -6.62 -2.87 19.73
CA GLY A 78 -6.99 -3.23 21.10
C GLY A 78 -7.67 -2.08 21.86
N VAL A 79 -7.17 -0.85 21.67
CA VAL A 79 -7.80 0.36 22.23
C VAL A 79 -9.18 0.58 21.64
N PHE A 80 -9.33 0.51 20.31
CA PHE A 80 -10.63 0.64 19.64
C PHE A 80 -11.63 -0.42 20.11
N LYS A 81 -11.19 -1.68 20.26
CA LYS A 81 -12.01 -2.75 20.84
C LYS A 81 -12.52 -2.38 22.23
N THR A 82 -11.65 -1.85 23.07
CA THR A 82 -12.02 -1.43 24.43
C THR A 82 -13.05 -0.31 24.40
N VAL A 83 -12.84 0.72 23.56
CA VAL A 83 -13.77 1.84 23.38
C VAL A 83 -15.16 1.36 22.95
N ALA A 84 -15.23 0.45 21.97
CA ALA A 84 -16.48 -0.11 21.48
C ALA A 84 -17.22 -0.95 22.54
N LEU A 85 -16.48 -1.70 23.38
CA LEU A 85 -17.06 -2.52 24.44
C LEU A 85 -17.69 -1.69 25.56
N ILE A 86 -16.99 -0.65 26.02
CA ILE A 86 -17.46 0.22 27.12
C ILE A 86 -18.57 1.17 26.69
N ASN A 87 -18.76 1.38 25.39
CA ASN A 87 -19.87 2.17 24.88
C ASN A 87 -21.22 1.48 25.22
N GLU A 88 -22.04 2.14 26.04
CA GLU A 88 -23.35 1.65 26.47
C GLU A 88 -24.33 1.59 25.29
N HIS A 89 -24.26 2.57 24.38
CA HIS A 89 -25.10 2.66 23.19
C HIS A 89 -24.30 2.31 21.95
N LYS A 90 -24.18 1.01 21.68
CA LYS A 90 -23.44 0.50 20.52
C LYS A 90 -24.11 0.93 19.23
N SER A 91 -23.33 1.62 18.39
CA SER A 91 -23.70 1.90 17.01
C SER A 91 -23.75 0.64 16.16
N ASP A 92 -24.35 0.73 14.97
CA ASP A 92 -24.26 -0.33 13.97
C ASP A 92 -22.80 -0.61 13.59
N PHE A 93 -21.97 0.44 13.54
CA PHE A 93 -20.54 0.29 13.29
C PHE A 93 -19.85 -0.50 14.40
N ASP A 94 -20.10 -0.15 15.67
CA ASP A 94 -19.54 -0.86 16.83
C ASP A 94 -19.92 -2.35 16.80
N ASN A 95 -21.17 -2.67 16.49
CA ASN A 95 -21.64 -4.05 16.44
C ASN A 95 -20.92 -4.87 15.34
N ILE A 96 -20.75 -4.29 14.15
CA ILE A 96 -20.01 -4.95 13.05
C ILE A 96 -18.53 -5.09 13.43
N PHE A 97 -17.92 -4.03 13.96
CA PHE A 97 -16.53 -4.03 14.38
C PHE A 97 -16.27 -5.09 15.45
N LEU A 98 -17.07 -5.13 16.53
CA LEU A 98 -16.91 -6.08 17.64
C LEU A 98 -17.10 -7.53 17.20
N SER A 99 -17.94 -7.78 16.20
CA SER A 99 -18.15 -9.13 15.65
C SER A 99 -16.96 -9.63 14.83
N ASN A 100 -16.09 -8.74 14.34
CA ASN A 100 -14.99 -9.09 13.43
C ASN A 100 -13.59 -8.81 14.02
N VAL A 101 -13.48 -7.94 15.03
CA VAL A 101 -12.19 -7.40 15.48
C VAL A 101 -11.20 -8.47 15.94
N ASP A 102 -11.66 -9.55 16.57
CA ASP A 102 -10.77 -10.60 17.05
C ASP A 102 -10.10 -11.39 15.93
N HIS A 103 -10.83 -11.62 14.83
CA HIS A 103 -10.28 -12.22 13.62
C HIS A 103 -9.15 -11.32 13.06
N TYR A 104 -9.44 -10.04 12.83
CA TYR A 104 -8.44 -9.11 12.27
C TYR A 104 -7.26 -8.83 13.21
N ILE A 105 -7.45 -8.86 14.53
CA ILE A 105 -6.35 -8.82 15.50
C ILE A 105 -5.43 -10.04 15.33
N ALA A 106 -6.00 -11.24 15.13
CA ALA A 106 -5.21 -12.45 14.89
C ALA A 106 -4.41 -12.35 13.58
N GLU A 107 -5.00 -11.79 12.53
CA GLU A 107 -4.31 -11.56 11.27
C GLU A 107 -3.17 -10.56 11.36
N ILE A 108 -3.36 -9.44 12.06
CA ILE A 108 -2.29 -8.46 12.30
C ILE A 108 -1.13 -9.13 13.06
N LYS A 109 -1.43 -9.94 14.08
CA LYS A 109 -0.42 -10.72 14.81
C LYS A 109 0.30 -11.70 13.90
N ASN A 110 -0.43 -12.37 13.00
CA ASN A 110 0.15 -13.29 12.04
C ASN A 110 1.09 -12.56 11.05
N SER A 111 0.65 -11.44 10.49
CA SER A 111 1.48 -10.59 9.61
C SER A 111 2.79 -10.15 10.29
N ILE A 112 2.70 -9.67 11.55
CA ILE A 112 3.90 -9.33 12.35
C ILE A 112 4.82 -10.54 12.50
N LYS A 113 4.28 -11.69 12.89
CA LYS A 113 5.05 -12.93 13.07
C LYS A 113 5.69 -13.41 11.77
N LEU A 114 5.00 -13.33 10.64
CA LEU A 114 5.53 -13.68 9.33
C LEU A 114 6.72 -12.77 8.98
N LEU A 115 6.56 -11.45 9.17
CA LEU A 115 7.63 -10.48 8.91
C LEU A 115 8.83 -10.69 9.84
N GLU A 116 8.61 -10.93 11.14
CA GLU A 116 9.67 -11.21 12.11
C GLU A 116 10.48 -12.47 11.79
N ASN A 117 9.82 -13.52 11.25
CA ASN A 117 10.46 -14.76 10.85
C ASN A 117 10.99 -14.75 9.40
N SER A 118 10.75 -13.67 8.66
CA SER A 118 11.22 -13.47 7.29
C SER A 118 12.60 -12.83 7.23
N PHE A 119 13.03 -12.46 6.02
CA PHE A 119 14.27 -11.73 5.77
C PHE A 119 14.10 -10.20 5.86
N TYR A 120 12.97 -9.69 6.36
CA TYR A 120 12.64 -8.26 6.37
C TYR A 120 13.81 -7.35 6.82
N TYR A 121 14.35 -7.56 8.02
CA TYR A 121 15.45 -6.71 8.52
C TYR A 121 16.75 -6.87 7.73
N LYS A 122 17.01 -8.05 7.15
CA LYS A 122 18.20 -8.29 6.32
C LYS A 122 18.07 -7.54 5.00
N LEU A 123 16.91 -7.65 4.34
CA LEU A 123 16.62 -6.93 3.10
C LEU A 123 16.63 -5.41 3.32
N CYS A 124 16.18 -4.93 4.48
CA CYS A 124 16.26 -3.51 4.83
C CYS A 124 17.70 -2.96 4.84
N ALA A 125 18.70 -3.81 5.01
CA ALA A 125 20.13 -3.47 5.00
C ALA A 125 20.80 -3.68 3.63
N GLU A 126 20.10 -4.29 2.66
CA GLU A 126 20.60 -4.51 1.29
C GLU A 126 20.28 -3.27 0.44
N GLU A 127 21.28 -2.44 0.15
CA GLU A 127 21.07 -1.14 -0.53
C GLU A 127 20.39 -1.27 -1.90
N ASN A 128 20.62 -2.37 -2.62
CA ASN A 128 19.99 -2.65 -3.92
C ASN A 128 18.50 -3.04 -3.83
N LYS A 129 17.97 -3.24 -2.62
CA LYS A 129 16.55 -3.54 -2.37
C LYS A 129 15.78 -2.32 -1.90
N ILE A 130 16.51 -1.26 -1.53
CA ILE A 130 15.98 0.01 -1.07
C ILE A 130 15.91 0.96 -2.25
N VAL A 131 14.69 1.42 -2.55
CA VAL A 131 14.38 2.21 -3.74
C VAL A 131 13.49 3.40 -3.36
N LEU A 132 13.28 4.33 -4.29
CA LEU A 132 12.22 5.31 -4.15
C LEU A 132 10.88 4.63 -4.40
N CYS A 133 10.13 4.38 -3.34
CA CYS A 133 8.75 3.91 -3.42
C CYS A 133 7.81 5.12 -3.52
N HIS A 134 6.82 5.04 -4.39
CA HIS A 134 5.80 6.04 -4.62
C HIS A 134 4.78 6.13 -3.47
N HIS A 135 4.45 5.00 -2.83
CA HIS A 135 3.46 4.85 -1.75
C HIS A 135 2.01 5.21 -2.06
N ASP A 136 1.70 5.81 -3.22
CA ASP A 136 0.34 6.06 -3.66
C ASP A 136 0.10 5.73 -5.13
N LEU A 137 0.24 4.43 -5.44
CA LEU A 137 0.00 3.86 -6.77
C LEU A 137 -1.50 3.72 -7.08
N ALA A 138 -2.26 4.79 -6.91
CA ALA A 138 -3.64 4.86 -7.40
C ALA A 138 -3.63 4.99 -8.93
N ASN A 139 -4.68 4.51 -9.59
CA ASN A 139 -4.73 4.43 -11.06
C ASN A 139 -4.60 5.82 -11.74
N HIS A 140 -5.11 6.87 -11.11
CA HIS A 140 -4.98 8.27 -11.58
C HIS A 140 -3.57 8.85 -11.42
N ASN A 141 -2.72 8.25 -10.58
CA ASN A 141 -1.31 8.65 -10.43
C ASN A 141 -0.39 7.95 -11.43
N ILE A 142 -0.94 7.13 -12.34
CA ILE A 142 -0.21 6.46 -13.40
C ILE A 142 -0.84 6.85 -14.74
N ILE A 143 -0.11 7.62 -15.54
CA ILE A 143 -0.53 8.08 -16.85
C ILE A 143 0.08 7.17 -17.92
N ILE A 144 -0.76 6.61 -18.78
CA ILE A 144 -0.34 5.77 -19.90
C ILE A 144 -0.25 6.65 -21.16
N LYS A 145 0.93 6.64 -21.79
CA LYS A 145 1.20 7.34 -23.05
C LYS A 145 2.16 6.49 -23.89
N ASN A 146 1.79 6.22 -25.15
CA ASN A 146 2.62 5.47 -26.10
C ASN A 146 3.15 4.14 -25.54
N GLU A 147 2.29 3.37 -24.86
CA GLU A 147 2.63 2.08 -24.23
C GLU A 147 3.65 2.17 -23.07
N GLU A 148 3.90 3.37 -22.55
CA GLU A 148 4.74 3.62 -21.37
C GLU A 148 3.91 4.17 -20.21
N ALA A 149 4.35 3.87 -18.98
CA ALA A 149 3.76 4.39 -17.74
C ALA A 149 4.56 5.56 -17.20
N TYR A 150 3.86 6.66 -16.93
CA TYR A 150 4.39 7.86 -16.31
C TYR A 150 3.75 8.04 -14.94
N PHE A 151 4.58 8.01 -13.89
CA PHE A 151 4.12 8.21 -12.51
C PHE A 151 4.09 9.70 -12.19
N ILE A 152 3.04 10.13 -11.50
CA ILE A 152 2.84 11.52 -11.05
C ILE A 152 2.46 11.54 -9.57
N ASP A 153 2.50 12.72 -8.94
CA ASP A 153 2.15 12.89 -7.52
C ASP A 153 3.05 12.11 -6.55
N PHE A 154 4.33 12.49 -6.51
CA PHE A 154 5.34 11.91 -5.62
C PHE A 154 5.31 12.47 -4.18
N ASP A 155 4.25 13.14 -3.74
CA ASP A 155 4.20 13.80 -2.43
C ASP A 155 4.34 12.82 -1.25
N TYR A 156 3.86 11.58 -1.45
CA TYR A 156 3.97 10.47 -0.51
C TYR A 156 5.21 9.60 -0.71
N ALA A 157 6.04 9.88 -1.72
CA ALA A 157 7.18 9.05 -2.03
C ALA A 157 8.23 9.10 -0.93
N ILE A 158 8.79 7.92 -0.62
CA ILE A 158 9.80 7.73 0.42
C ILE A 158 10.79 6.65 0.01
N VAL A 159 11.93 6.60 0.71
CA VAL A 159 12.91 5.53 0.54
C VAL A 159 12.51 4.33 1.40
N ASP A 160 12.21 3.20 0.76
CA ASP A 160 11.75 1.97 1.42
C ASP A 160 12.09 0.71 0.58
N LEU A 161 11.75 -0.46 1.10
CA LEU A 161 11.81 -1.71 0.34
C LEU A 161 10.83 -1.69 -0.82
N ARG A 162 11.30 -2.00 -2.04
CA ARG A 162 10.46 -2.04 -3.26
C ARG A 162 9.21 -2.93 -3.17
N VAL A 163 9.25 -3.97 -2.34
CA VAL A 163 8.10 -4.84 -2.10
C VAL A 163 6.95 -4.13 -1.39
N HIS A 164 7.18 -2.97 -0.77
CA HIS A 164 6.12 -2.15 -0.19
C HIS A 164 5.17 -1.61 -1.26
N ASP A 165 5.73 -1.06 -2.34
CA ASP A 165 4.93 -0.59 -3.46
C ASP A 165 4.27 -1.75 -4.22
N LEU A 166 4.95 -2.88 -4.37
CA LEU A 166 4.31 -4.10 -4.90
C LEU A 166 3.13 -4.56 -4.05
N CYS A 167 3.25 -4.54 -2.72
CA CYS A 167 2.15 -4.87 -1.82
C CYS A 167 0.94 -3.94 -2.08
N ASN A 168 1.20 -2.63 -2.17
CA ASN A 168 0.16 -1.63 -2.46
C ASN A 168 -0.47 -1.84 -3.84
N PHE A 169 0.36 -2.08 -4.86
CA PHE A 169 -0.05 -2.23 -6.25
C PHE A 169 -0.86 -3.50 -6.47
N ILE A 170 -0.39 -4.65 -5.98
CA ILE A 170 -1.12 -5.93 -6.01
C ILE A 170 -2.46 -5.78 -5.31
N THR A 171 -2.47 -5.23 -4.08
CA THR A 171 -3.72 -5.04 -3.32
C THR A 171 -4.72 -4.18 -4.10
N LYS A 172 -4.28 -3.06 -4.70
CA LYS A 172 -5.16 -2.19 -5.50
C LYS A 172 -5.61 -2.88 -6.80
N GLY A 173 -4.72 -3.59 -7.48
CA GLY A 173 -4.99 -4.24 -8.77
C GLY A 173 -5.93 -5.45 -8.67
N THR A 174 -5.91 -6.20 -7.57
CA THR A 174 -6.71 -7.43 -7.42
C THR A 174 -8.02 -7.22 -6.67
N LYS A 175 -8.16 -6.15 -5.87
CA LYS A 175 -9.32 -5.91 -5.01
C LYS A 175 -10.68 -5.87 -5.72
N ASN A 176 -10.74 -5.34 -6.95
CA ASN A 176 -11.98 -5.29 -7.72
C ASN A 176 -12.33 -6.63 -8.42
N TYR A 177 -11.40 -7.60 -8.41
CA TYR A 177 -11.54 -8.90 -9.06
C TYR A 177 -11.56 -10.04 -8.05
N ALA A 178 -12.21 -9.82 -6.90
CA ALA A 178 -12.30 -10.82 -5.83
C ALA A 178 -10.93 -11.41 -5.47
N PHE A 179 -9.89 -10.56 -5.47
CA PHE A 179 -8.51 -10.95 -5.23
C PHE A 179 -8.03 -12.12 -6.13
N ASP A 180 -8.25 -12.02 -7.44
CA ASP A 180 -7.76 -13.01 -8.41
C ASP A 180 -6.23 -13.20 -8.30
N ILE A 181 -5.82 -14.44 -7.96
CA ILE A 181 -4.42 -14.82 -7.81
C ILE A 181 -3.66 -14.76 -9.14
N GLU A 182 -4.29 -15.08 -10.27
CA GLU A 182 -3.62 -15.05 -11.58
C GLU A 182 -3.23 -13.61 -11.94
N LYS A 183 -4.06 -12.64 -11.57
CA LYS A 183 -3.72 -11.22 -11.71
C LYS A 183 -2.53 -10.83 -10.83
N GLY A 184 -2.47 -11.33 -9.59
CA GLY A 184 -1.32 -11.17 -8.71
C GLY A 184 -0.03 -11.78 -9.27
N LYS A 185 -0.10 -13.01 -9.80
CA LYS A 185 1.02 -13.70 -10.46
C LYS A 185 1.53 -12.92 -11.67
N ASN A 186 0.63 -12.45 -12.54
CA ASN A 186 0.99 -11.65 -13.71
C ASN A 186 1.75 -10.37 -13.31
N ILE A 187 1.31 -9.68 -12.25
CA ILE A 187 2.04 -8.51 -11.72
C ILE A 187 3.45 -8.91 -11.28
N LEU A 188 3.61 -10.01 -10.54
CA LEU A 188 4.92 -10.46 -10.08
C LEU A 188 5.83 -10.87 -11.23
N GLU A 189 5.30 -11.58 -12.23
CA GLU A 189 6.03 -12.04 -13.40
C GLU A 189 6.50 -10.87 -14.27
N GLU A 190 5.61 -9.95 -14.61
CA GLU A 190 5.93 -8.78 -15.44
C GLU A 190 6.92 -7.86 -14.71
N TYR A 191 6.74 -7.64 -13.40
CA TYR A 191 7.69 -6.87 -12.60
C TYR A 191 9.07 -7.54 -12.57
N SER A 192 9.10 -8.86 -12.31
CA SER A 192 10.35 -9.63 -12.20
C SER A 192 11.08 -9.79 -13.53
N SER A 193 10.39 -9.63 -14.67
CA SER A 193 11.01 -9.64 -16.00
C SER A 193 11.99 -8.48 -16.21
N ILE A 194 11.78 -7.37 -15.50
CA ILE A 194 12.62 -6.16 -15.55
C ILE A 194 13.49 -6.05 -14.31
N ASN A 195 12.90 -6.24 -13.12
CA ASN A 195 13.58 -6.09 -11.86
C ASN A 195 13.39 -7.33 -10.96
N PRO A 196 14.20 -8.40 -11.15
CA PRO A 196 13.95 -9.72 -10.59
C PRO A 196 13.78 -9.75 -9.07
N LEU A 197 12.70 -10.36 -8.59
CA LEU A 197 12.42 -10.61 -7.18
C LEU A 197 13.04 -11.94 -6.75
N ASP A 198 13.67 -11.97 -5.58
CA ASP A 198 14.12 -13.21 -4.96
C ASP A 198 13.11 -13.76 -3.94
N LYS A 199 13.28 -15.03 -3.53
CA LYS A 199 12.36 -15.69 -2.58
C LYS A 199 12.27 -14.98 -1.22
N ARG A 200 13.34 -14.30 -0.79
CA ARG A 200 13.36 -13.56 0.48
C ARG A 200 12.39 -12.38 0.39
N GLU A 201 12.39 -11.69 -0.75
CA GLU A 201 11.48 -10.57 -1.03
C GLU A 201 10.03 -11.04 -1.12
N LEU A 202 9.77 -12.18 -1.79
CA LEU A 202 8.43 -12.77 -1.85
C LEU A 202 7.92 -13.14 -0.44
N SER A 203 8.77 -13.68 0.43
CA SER A 203 8.39 -13.99 1.81
C SER A 203 8.02 -12.74 2.63
N VAL A 204 8.73 -11.62 2.40
CA VAL A 204 8.39 -10.34 3.03
C VAL A 204 7.08 -9.80 2.46
N LEU A 205 6.94 -9.79 1.13
CA LEU A 205 5.73 -9.35 0.45
C LEU A 205 4.48 -10.11 0.95
N TYR A 206 4.57 -11.43 1.11
CA TYR A 206 3.50 -12.23 1.70
C TYR A 206 3.14 -11.79 3.12
N GLY A 207 4.14 -11.56 3.97
CA GLY A 207 3.93 -11.00 5.32
C GLY A 207 3.24 -9.63 5.31
N MET A 208 3.55 -8.78 4.31
CA MET A 208 2.91 -7.47 4.11
C MET A 208 1.45 -7.61 3.65
N LEU A 209 1.19 -8.44 2.63
CA LEU A 209 -0.15 -8.69 2.08
C LEU A 209 -1.12 -9.29 3.12
N THR A 210 -0.58 -10.04 4.09
CA THR A 210 -1.37 -10.62 5.18
C THR A 210 -2.00 -9.54 6.07
N PHE A 211 -1.40 -8.34 6.16
CA PHE A 211 -1.93 -7.27 7.01
C PHE A 211 -3.29 -6.75 6.48
N PRO A 212 -4.35 -6.70 7.30
CA PRO A 212 -5.69 -6.28 6.88
C PRO A 212 -5.81 -4.74 6.80
N GLN A 213 -5.08 -4.14 5.86
CA GLN A 213 -4.93 -2.69 5.71
C GLN A 213 -6.28 -1.97 5.55
N ASP A 214 -7.18 -2.56 4.76
CA ASP A 214 -8.49 -1.99 4.49
C ASP A 214 -9.37 -1.91 5.75
N PHE A 215 -9.44 -3.00 6.52
CA PHE A 215 -10.20 -3.06 7.75
C PHE A 215 -9.63 -2.13 8.81
N TYR A 216 -8.31 -2.17 9.03
CA TYR A 216 -7.63 -1.27 9.96
C TYR A 216 -7.89 0.21 9.62
N SER A 217 -7.81 0.58 8.34
CA SER A 217 -7.98 1.99 7.93
C SER A 217 -9.38 2.52 8.22
N ILE A 218 -10.44 1.75 7.92
CA ILE A 218 -11.81 2.21 8.17
C ILE A 218 -12.12 2.31 9.67
N VAL A 219 -11.62 1.36 10.47
CA VAL A 219 -11.76 1.37 11.93
C VAL A 219 -11.05 2.58 12.53
N LYS A 220 -9.82 2.84 12.09
CA LYS A 220 -9.06 4.01 12.53
C LYS A 220 -9.78 5.31 12.18
N ASP A 221 -10.23 5.45 10.94
CA ASP A 221 -10.91 6.66 10.49
C ASP A 221 -12.17 6.95 11.29
N TYR A 222 -12.93 5.91 11.64
CA TYR A 222 -14.13 6.00 12.49
C TYR A 222 -13.79 6.45 13.92
N TYR A 223 -12.96 5.68 14.64
CA TYR A 223 -12.71 5.95 16.07
C TYR A 223 -11.84 7.19 16.32
N THR A 224 -11.05 7.62 15.34
CA THR A 224 -10.24 8.85 15.44
C THR A 224 -10.86 10.06 14.75
N ARG A 225 -12.07 9.92 14.18
CA ARG A 225 -12.82 10.99 13.50
C ARG A 225 -12.00 11.74 12.45
N ARG A 226 -11.20 11.01 11.68
CA ARG A 226 -10.32 11.58 10.62
C ARG A 226 -11.06 12.03 9.39
N LYS A 227 -12.26 11.48 9.17
CA LYS A 227 -13.10 11.75 8.01
C LYS A 227 -14.44 12.27 8.47
N ASP A 228 -14.89 13.33 7.81
CA ASP A 228 -16.21 13.91 8.02
C ASP A 228 -17.25 13.14 7.19
N TRP A 229 -17.42 11.85 7.52
CA TRP A 229 -18.41 10.98 6.90
C TRP A 229 -19.55 10.72 7.87
N THR A 230 -20.75 10.54 7.31
CA THR A 230 -21.91 10.09 8.09
C THR A 230 -21.69 8.68 8.61
N GLU A 231 -22.34 8.35 9.71
CA GLU A 231 -22.27 7.01 10.30
C GLU A 231 -22.70 5.92 9.30
N GLY A 232 -23.78 6.15 8.55
CA GLY A 232 -24.22 5.23 7.48
C GLY A 232 -23.12 4.96 6.45
N THR A 233 -22.34 5.98 6.07
CA THR A 233 -21.22 5.81 5.14
C THR A 233 -20.12 4.92 5.73
N PHE A 234 -19.83 5.06 7.03
CA PHE A 234 -18.87 4.19 7.72
C PHE A 234 -19.37 2.75 7.80
N VAL A 235 -20.65 2.57 8.14
CA VAL A 235 -21.33 1.26 8.21
C VAL A 235 -21.28 0.54 6.85
N ASP A 236 -21.61 1.23 5.76
CA ASP A 236 -21.57 0.64 4.42
C ASP A 236 -20.15 0.28 3.97
N ARG A 237 -19.15 1.08 4.37
CA ARG A 237 -17.75 0.81 4.06
C ARG A 237 -17.19 -0.37 4.84
N ILE A 238 -17.47 -0.48 6.15
CA ILE A 238 -16.99 -1.62 6.95
C ILE A 238 -17.67 -2.93 6.51
N LYS A 239 -18.99 -2.91 6.21
CA LYS A 239 -19.71 -4.09 5.67
C LYS A 239 -19.06 -4.63 4.40
N ARG A 240 -18.77 -3.76 3.43
CA ARG A 240 -18.12 -4.18 2.18
C ARG A 240 -16.75 -4.80 2.41
N LYS A 241 -15.96 -4.25 3.34
CA LYS A 241 -14.63 -4.78 3.67
C LYS A 241 -14.70 -6.13 4.37
N THR A 242 -15.65 -6.33 5.29
CA THR A 242 -15.81 -7.63 5.99
C THR A 242 -16.43 -8.70 5.09
N GLN A 243 -17.30 -8.32 4.15
CA GLN A 243 -17.90 -9.26 3.19
C GLN A 243 -16.90 -9.78 2.16
N GLY A 244 -15.92 -8.97 1.76
CA GLY A 244 -14.89 -9.37 0.80
C GLY A 244 -13.71 -10.12 1.41
N GLU A 245 -13.74 -10.43 2.70
CA GLU A 245 -12.60 -10.98 3.43
C GLU A 245 -12.23 -12.39 2.96
N GLU A 246 -13.22 -13.23 2.67
CA GLU A 246 -13.00 -14.61 2.21
C GLU A 246 -12.13 -14.67 0.95
N PHE A 247 -12.38 -13.77 -0.01
CA PHE A 247 -11.59 -13.66 -1.23
C PHE A 247 -10.13 -13.31 -0.96
N ARG A 248 -9.87 -12.41 0.00
CA ARG A 248 -8.51 -12.05 0.38
C ARG A 248 -7.79 -13.23 1.04
N LEU A 249 -8.48 -13.98 1.90
CA LEU A 249 -7.92 -15.16 2.55
C LEU A 249 -7.59 -16.27 1.53
N GLU A 250 -8.46 -16.49 0.54
CA GLU A 250 -8.20 -17.42 -0.57
C GLU A 250 -7.00 -17.00 -1.40
N PHE A 251 -6.91 -15.71 -1.74
CA PHE A 251 -5.74 -15.13 -2.42
C PHE A 251 -4.46 -15.35 -1.63
N LEU A 252 -4.45 -15.08 -0.32
CA LEU A 252 -3.27 -15.26 0.52
C LEU A 252 -2.83 -16.72 0.56
N LYS A 253 -3.78 -17.66 0.67
CA LYS A 253 -3.48 -19.09 0.63
C LYS A 253 -2.85 -19.50 -0.71
N ALA A 254 -3.42 -19.03 -1.82
CA ALA A 254 -2.88 -19.31 -3.14
C ALA A 254 -1.52 -18.61 -3.39
N PHE A 255 -1.29 -17.46 -2.75
CA PHE A 255 -0.01 -16.75 -2.79
C PHE A 255 1.07 -17.48 -1.98
N GLU A 256 0.71 -18.09 -0.85
CA GLU A 256 1.63 -18.88 -0.02
C GLU A 256 2.25 -20.05 -0.80
N ASP A 257 1.49 -20.66 -1.72
CA ASP A 257 1.97 -21.73 -2.62
C ASP A 257 3.07 -21.26 -3.61
N LEU A 258 3.32 -19.94 -3.72
CA LEU A 258 4.36 -19.35 -4.58
C LEU A 258 5.72 -19.20 -3.88
N LEU A 259 5.80 -19.40 -2.57
CA LEU A 259 7.02 -19.21 -1.77
C LEU A 259 8.02 -20.38 -1.91
#